data_AF-J9AXG8-F1
#
_entry.id   AF-J9AXG8-F1
#
_cell.length_a   1.000
_cell.length_b   1.000
_cell.length_c   1.000
_cell.angle_alpha   90.00
_cell.angle_beta   90.00
_cell.angle_gamma   90.00
#
_symmetry.space_group_name_H-M   'P 1'
#
loop_
_entity.id
_entity.type
_entity.pdbx_description
1 polymer ?
#
loop_
_entity_poly.entity_id
_entity_poly.type
_entity_poly.pdbx_seq_one_letter_code
_entity_poly.pdbx_strand_id
1 'polypeptide(L)' 'MTTNNADYYYCAHHIYDSRGNPTVEVDLTAKKGIFRAVVPSDTSTGVHEALELRDQDEGVHHGKGVPKTVKNVNE' A
#
# COMPACT_ATOMS: atom_id res chain seq x y z
N MET A 1 9.11 -1.94 -8.60
CA MET A 1 9.81 -0.90 -9.38
C MET A 1 10.02 0.28 -8.45
N THR A 2 11.15 0.99 -8.57
CA THR A 2 11.50 2.11 -7.68
C THR A 2 11.24 3.42 -8.41
N THR A 3 10.46 4.32 -7.80
CA THR A 3 10.18 5.64 -8.38
C THR A 3 11.22 6.64 -7.88
N ASN A 4 11.69 7.50 -8.78
CA ASN A 4 12.85 8.37 -8.54
C ASN A 4 12.44 9.85 -8.60
N ASN A 5 12.74 10.59 -7.54
CA ASN A 5 12.79 12.05 -7.55
C ASN A 5 14.20 12.45 -7.12
N ALA A 6 14.73 13.60 -7.54
CA ALA A 6 16.18 13.90 -7.52
C ALA A 6 16.94 13.68 -6.18
N ASP A 7 16.23 13.55 -5.05
CA ASP A 7 16.76 13.29 -3.71
C ASP A 7 16.15 12.08 -2.98
N TYR A 8 15.17 11.38 -3.58
CA TYR A 8 14.37 10.34 -2.93
C TYR A 8 14.03 9.17 -3.85
N TYR A 9 14.11 7.96 -3.31
CA TYR A 9 13.65 6.73 -3.95
C TYR A 9 12.56 6.11 -3.11
N TYR A 10 11.49 5.63 -3.73
CA TYR A 10 10.44 4.93 -3.01
C TYR A 10 9.94 3.71 -3.75
N CYS A 11 9.51 2.70 -3.00
CA CYS A 11 8.83 1.53 -3.52
C CYS A 11 7.77 1.03 -2.56
N ALA A 12 6.69 0.47 -3.12
CA ALA A 12 5.62 -0.17 -2.39
C ALA A 12 5.58 -1.68 -2.59
N HIS A 13 5.14 -2.38 -1.55
CA HIS A 13 4.96 -3.82 -1.50
C HIS A 13 3.57 -4.17 -0.98
N HIS A 14 3.02 -5.32 -1.40
CA HIS A 14 1.91 -5.93 -0.69
C HIS A 14 2.47 -6.78 0.46
N ILE A 15 1.85 -6.67 1.62
CA ILE A 15 2.07 -7.55 2.79
C ILE A 15 0.72 -7.94 3.40
N TYR A 16 0.72 -8.73 4.48
CA TYR A 16 -0.50 -9.14 5.17
C TYR A 16 -0.63 -8.46 6.54
N ASP A 17 -1.85 -8.06 6.89
CA ASP A 17 -2.21 -7.56 8.23
C ASP A 17 -2.34 -8.70 9.26
N SER A 18 -2.68 -8.35 10.50
CA SER A 18 -2.88 -9.31 11.60
C SER A 18 -4.05 -10.28 11.40
N ARG A 19 -4.93 -10.03 10.43
CA ARG A 19 -6.10 -10.85 10.05
C ARG A 19 -5.87 -11.62 8.75
N GLY A 20 -4.69 -11.51 8.14
CA GLY A 20 -4.36 -12.13 6.86
C GLY A 20 -4.93 -11.42 5.62
N ASN A 21 -5.46 -10.18 5.74
CA ASN A 21 -5.85 -9.42 4.55
C ASN A 21 -4.63 -8.68 3.97
N PRO A 22 -4.55 -8.54 2.64
CA PRO A 22 -3.52 -7.72 2.02
C PRO A 22 -3.55 -6.27 2.51
N THR A 23 -2.39 -5.64 2.67
CA THR A 23 -2.23 -4.19 2.88
C THR A 23 -0.93 -3.71 2.23
N VAL A 24 -0.68 -2.40 2.23
CA VAL A 24 0.48 -1.78 1.59
C VAL A 24 1.55 -1.41 2.61
N GLU A 25 2.79 -1.75 2.28
CA GLU A 25 4.02 -1.27 2.92
C GLU A 25 4.77 -0.38 1.93
N VAL A 26 5.37 0.71 2.42
CA VAL A 26 6.21 1.60 1.60
C VAL A 26 7.58 1.77 2.24
N ASP A 27 8.61 1.64 1.41
CA ASP A 27 9.97 2.05 1.70
C ASP A 27 10.27 3.40 1.05
N LEU A 28 10.77 4.34 1.85
CA LEU A 28 11.32 5.62 1.41
C LEU A 28 12.81 5.67 1.73
N THR A 29 13.63 5.76 0.69
CA THR A 29 15.07 6.00 0.81
C THR A 29 15.36 7.47 0.63
N ALA A 30 16.01 8.07 1.63
CA ALA A 30 16.49 9.44 1.62
C ALA A 30 17.97 9.48 2.03
N LYS A 31 18.61 10.65 1.96
CA LYS A 31 20.01 10.84 2.38
C LYS A 31 20.31 10.39 3.81
N LYS A 32 19.31 10.40 4.70
CA LYS A 32 19.44 10.00 6.11
C LYS A 32 19.22 8.51 6.36
N GLY A 33 18.78 7.74 5.37
CA GLY A 33 18.50 6.31 5.51
C GLY A 33 17.20 5.88 4.84
N ILE A 34 16.78 4.66 5.17
CA ILE A 34 15.56 4.02 4.69
C ILE A 34 14.51 4.08 5.80
N PHE A 35 13.31 4.54 5.46
CA PHE A 35 12.17 4.65 6.35
C PHE A 35 11.04 3.77 5.80
N ARG A 36 10.50 2.90 6.65
CA ARG A 36 9.46 1.95 6.30
C ARG A 36 8.21 2.23 7.08
N ALA A 37 7.06 2.19 6.41
CA ALA A 37 5.75 2.32 7.04
C ALA A 37 4.75 1.34 6.43
N VAL A 38 3.84 0.87 7.28
CA VAL A 38 2.74 -0.03 6.91
C VAL A 38 1.43 0.65 7.24
N VAL A 39 0.46 0.56 6.31
CA VAL A 39 -0.90 1.06 6.54
C VAL A 39 -1.74 -0.06 7.18
N PRO A 40 -2.41 0.18 8.33
CA PRO A 40 -3.34 -0.81 8.87
C PRO A 40 -4.56 -0.95 7.95
N SER A 41 -5.11 -2.17 7.84
CA SER A 41 -6.36 -2.37 7.11
C SER A 41 -7.53 -1.90 7.97
N ASP A 42 -8.46 -1.20 7.33
CA ASP A 42 -9.70 -0.80 7.98
C ASP A 42 -10.86 -1.69 7.51
N THR A 43 -11.93 -1.68 8.28
CA THR A 43 -13.25 -2.22 7.92
C THR A 43 -14.32 -1.13 8.00
N SER A 44 -13.92 0.13 8.23
CA SER A 44 -14.82 1.24 8.49
C SER A 44 -15.64 1.64 7.25
N THR A 45 -16.87 2.07 7.51
CA THR A 45 -17.89 2.43 6.52
C THR A 45 -18.31 3.89 6.66
N GLY A 46 -17.46 4.74 7.24
CA GLY A 46 -17.78 6.13 7.47
C GLY A 46 -17.92 6.91 6.16
N VAL A 47 -19.04 7.62 5.99
CA VAL A 47 -19.32 8.41 4.76
C VAL A 47 -18.39 9.62 4.56
N HIS A 48 -17.59 9.94 5.57
CA HIS A 48 -16.66 11.08 5.58
C HIS A 48 -15.19 10.66 5.72
N GLU A 49 -14.90 9.35 5.70
CA GLU A 49 -13.54 8.84 5.86
C GLU A 49 -12.80 8.79 4.52
N ALA A 50 -11.47 8.82 4.59
CA ALA A 50 -10.64 8.52 3.44
C ALA A 50 -10.76 7.03 3.11
N LEU A 51 -11.18 6.71 1.88
CA LEU A 51 -11.40 5.34 1.46
C LEU A 51 -10.10 4.67 1.02
N GLU A 52 -9.87 3.46 1.52
CA GLU A 52 -8.82 2.59 1.00
C GLU A 52 -9.15 2.10 -0.42
N LEU A 53 -8.12 2.00 -1.26
CA LEU A 53 -8.26 1.45 -2.60
C LEU A 53 -8.05 -0.07 -2.56
N ARG A 54 -9.09 -0.80 -2.95
CA ARG A 54 -9.11 -2.25 -3.10
C ARG A 54 -9.39 -2.62 -4.55
N ASP A 55 -8.85 -3.75 -5.00
CA ASP A 55 -8.95 -4.18 -6.39
C ASP A 55 -10.32 -4.82 -6.71
N GLN A 56 -11.07 -5.26 -5.69
CA GLN A 56 -12.43 -5.82 -5.83
C GLN A 56 -12.52 -7.05 -6.76
N ASP A 57 -11.39 -7.72 -7.00
CA ASP A 57 -11.34 -9.01 -7.67
C ASP A 57 -11.65 -10.13 -6.67
N GLU A 58 -12.87 -10.67 -6.71
CA GLU A 58 -13.33 -11.75 -5.83
C GLU A 58 -12.46 -13.02 -5.92
N GLY A 59 -11.79 -13.25 -7.06
CA GLY A 59 -10.87 -14.38 -7.24
C GLY A 59 -9.56 -14.24 -6.46
N VAL A 60 -9.26 -13.05 -5.96
CA VAL A 60 -7.99 -12.71 -5.29
C VAL A 60 -8.26 -12.11 -3.92
N HIS A 61 -7.94 -12.86 -2.86
CA HIS A 61 -8.14 -12.43 -1.47
C HIS A 61 -9.57 -11.93 -1.17
N HIS A 62 -10.60 -12.53 -1.80
CA HIS A 62 -12.01 -12.16 -1.65
C HIS A 62 -12.26 -10.66 -1.91
N GLY A 63 -11.70 -10.11 -3.00
CA GLY A 63 -11.86 -8.70 -3.36
C GLY A 63 -10.95 -7.73 -2.60
N LYS A 64 -10.14 -8.20 -1.65
CA LYS A 64 -9.31 -7.34 -0.77
C LYS A 64 -7.90 -7.08 -1.28
N GLY A 65 -7.58 -7.51 -2.50
CA GLY A 65 -6.29 -7.25 -3.14
C GLY A 65 -5.94 -5.76 -3.18
N VAL A 66 -4.63 -5.47 -3.09
CA VAL A 66 -4.04 -4.12 -3.25
C VAL A 66 -3.02 -3.95 -4.41
N PRO A 67 -2.89 -4.83 -5.43
CA PRO A 67 -1.99 -4.60 -6.57
C PRO A 67 -2.10 -3.23 -7.22
N LYS A 68 -3.32 -2.69 -7.42
CA LYS A 68 -3.49 -1.35 -8.00
C LYS A 68 -2.92 -0.26 -7.09
N THR A 69 -3.12 -0.37 -5.79
CA THR A 69 -2.57 0.57 -4.80
C THR A 69 -1.04 0.54 -4.79
N VAL A 70 -0.44 -0.65 -4.85
CA VAL A 70 1.02 -0.80 -4.97
C VAL A 70 1.53 -0.19 -6.27
N LYS A 71 0.81 -0.39 -7.38
CA LYS A 71 1.16 0.19 -8.67
C LYS A 71 1.12 1.72 -8.64
N ASN A 72 0.08 2.32 -8.06
CA ASN A 72 -0.06 3.78 -7.94
C ASN A 72 1.08 4.45 -7.16
N VAL A 73 1.79 3.72 -6.29
CA VAL A 73 2.97 4.24 -5.61
C VAL A 73 4.22 4.06 -6.48
N ASN A 74 4.30 2.98 -7.24
CA ASN A 74 5.50 2.63 -8.01
C ASN A 74 5.56 3.29 -9.42
N GLU A 75 4.49 3.97 -9.84
CA GLU A 75 4.34 4.62 -11.17
C GLU A 75 3.70 6.00 -11.01
#